data_AF-A0A8S1HFR9-F1
#
_entry.id   AF-A0A8S1HFR9-F1
#
_cell.length_a   1.000
_cell.length_b   1.000
_cell.length_c   1.000
_cell.angle_alpha   90.00
_cell.angle_beta   90.00
_cell.angle_gamma   90.00
#
_symmetry.space_group_name_H-M   'P 1'
#
loop_
_entity.id
_entity.type
_entity.pdbx_description
1 polymer ?
#
loop_
_entity_poly.entity_id
_entity_poly.type
_entity_poly.pdbx_seq_one_letter_code
_entity_poly.pdbx_strand_id
1 'polypeptide(L)'
;MNISMSEEKEDVTHEGGCHCGAVRWQLRAPPILDCIKCNCSICKKKSNDHYIVKIDRFKLLQGDEKLTTYRFQHGQCSAQVL
;
A
#
# COMPACT_ATOMS: atom_id res chain seq x y z
N MET A 1 18.30 28.89 -5.69
CA MET A 1 17.20 28.36 -6.51
C MET A 1 16.56 27.28 -5.68
N ASN A 2 15.56 27.66 -4.89
CA ASN A 2 15.03 26.84 -3.81
C ASN A 2 13.62 26.48 -4.24
N ILE A 3 13.48 25.37 -4.96
CA ILE A 3 12.18 24.81 -5.31
C ILE A 3 11.60 24.25 -4.02
N SER A 4 10.86 25.12 -3.34
CA SER A 4 10.18 24.89 -2.08
C SER A 4 8.81 24.29 -2.40
N MET A 5 8.41 23.28 -1.63
CA MET A 5 7.07 22.69 -1.56
C MET A 5 6.59 21.96 -2.82
N SER A 6 6.85 20.65 -2.83
CA SER A 6 6.13 19.67 -3.65
C SER A 6 4.62 19.83 -3.47
N GLU A 7 3.93 20.04 -4.59
CA GLU A 7 2.49 20.14 -4.80
C GLU A 7 1.66 19.35 -3.77
N GLU A 8 0.94 20.07 -2.89
CA GLU A 8 -0.14 19.52 -2.08
C GLU A 8 -1.32 19.18 -3.02
N LYS A 9 -1.24 18.03 -3.70
CA LYS A 9 -2.41 17.45 -4.36
C LYS A 9 -3.41 17.09 -3.28
N GLU A 10 -4.63 17.59 -3.39
CA GLU A 10 -5.71 17.30 -2.46
C GLU A 10 -5.87 15.76 -2.35
N ASP A 11 -5.58 15.23 -1.17
CA ASP A 11 -5.69 13.80 -0.91
C ASP A 11 -7.17 13.41 -0.95
N VAL A 12 -7.49 12.36 -1.71
CA VAL A 12 -8.81 11.72 -1.70
C VAL A 12 -8.75 10.44 -0.88
N THR A 13 -9.92 9.96 -0.45
CA THR A 13 -10.03 8.65 0.19
C THR A 13 -10.21 7.58 -0.89
N HIS A 14 -9.26 6.65 -0.96
CA HIS A 14 -9.35 5.44 -1.76
C HIS A 14 -9.81 4.29 -0.88
N GLU A 15 -10.67 3.44 -1.42
CA GLU A 15 -11.16 2.24 -0.74
C GLU A 15 -10.73 0.99 -1.50
N GLY A 16 -10.46 -0.08 -0.77
CA GLY A 16 -10.11 -1.35 -1.37
C GLY A 16 -10.26 -2.52 -0.40
N GLY A 17 -9.86 -3.71 -0.85
CA GLY A 17 -10.02 -4.92 -0.06
C GLY A 17 -9.51 -6.18 -0.77
N CYS A 18 -9.59 -7.32 -0.08
CA CYS A 18 -9.33 -8.61 -0.72
C CYS A 18 -10.39 -8.91 -1.78
N HIS A 19 -10.03 -9.74 -2.75
CA HIS A 19 -10.98 -10.29 -3.73
C HIS A 19 -12.21 -10.93 -3.06
N CYS A 20 -12.00 -11.58 -1.91
CA CYS A 20 -13.03 -12.22 -1.10
C CYS A 20 -13.99 -11.26 -0.38
N GLY A 21 -13.67 -9.97 -0.31
CA GLY A 21 -14.40 -8.97 0.47
C GLY A 21 -14.26 -9.05 2.00
N ALA A 22 -13.61 -10.09 2.55
CA ALA A 22 -13.40 -10.25 3.99
C ALA A 22 -12.48 -9.19 4.61
N VAL A 23 -11.60 -8.59 3.81
CA VAL A 23 -10.68 -7.53 4.20
C VAL A 23 -11.09 -6.25 3.51
N ARG A 24 -11.23 -5.16 4.26
CA ARG A 24 -11.56 -3.82 3.74
C ARG A 24 -10.66 -2.76 4.36
N TRP A 25 -10.22 -1.81 3.55
CA TRP A 25 -9.35 -0.74 4.00
C TRP A 25 -9.66 0.59 3.30
N GLN A 26 -9.19 1.67 3.91
CA GLN A 26 -9.20 3.03 3.40
C GLN A 26 -7.78 3.62 3.41
N LEU A 27 -7.49 4.45 2.43
CA LEU A 27 -6.18 5.07 2.21
C LEU A 27 -6.38 6.53 1.78
N ARG A 28 -5.66 7.47 2.39
CA ARG A 28 -5.63 8.88 1.97
C ARG A 28 -4.42 9.13 1.08
N ALA A 29 -4.66 9.53 -0.16
CA ALA A 29 -3.61 9.77 -1.15
C ALA A 29 -4.14 10.61 -2.33
N PRO A 30 -3.27 11.14 -3.21
CA PRO A 30 -3.71 11.84 -4.41
C PRO A 30 -4.65 10.99 -5.26
N PRO A 31 -5.54 11.60 -6.06
CA PRO A 31 -6.52 10.87 -6.87
C PRO A 31 -5.87 9.93 -7.91
N ILE A 32 -4.64 10.23 -8.32
CA ILE A 32 -3.85 9.37 -9.21
C ILE A 32 -2.70 8.81 -8.39
N LEU A 33 -2.65 7.48 -8.28
CA LEU A 33 -1.60 6.76 -7.57
C LEU A 33 -0.46 6.41 -8.52
N ASP A 34 0.73 6.90 -8.22
CA ASP A 34 1.96 6.48 -8.90
C ASP A 34 2.55 5.27 -8.17
N CYS A 35 2.33 4.09 -8.73
CA CYS A 35 2.68 2.81 -8.11
C CYS A 35 4.05 2.30 -8.55
N ILE A 36 4.77 1.69 -7.62
CA ILE A 36 6.10 1.13 -7.83
C ILE A 36 5.98 -0.37 -8.15
N LYS A 37 6.52 -0.77 -9.31
CA LYS A 37 6.72 -2.19 -9.64
C LYS A 37 8.10 -2.64 -9.15
N CYS A 38 8.13 -3.32 -8.01
CA CYS A 38 9.38 -3.88 -7.48
C CYS A 38 9.84 -5.08 -8.31
N ASN A 39 11.14 -5.16 -8.58
CA ASN A 39 11.75 -6.23 -9.37
C ASN A 39 12.29 -7.41 -8.55
N CYS A 40 12.09 -7.42 -7.22
CA CYS A 40 12.56 -8.52 -6.38
C CYS A 40 11.82 -9.83 -6.72
N SER A 41 12.43 -10.97 -6.41
CA SER A 41 11.89 -12.29 -6.77
C SER A 41 10.48 -12.54 -6.20
N ILE A 42 10.19 -12.03 -5.01
CA ILE A 42 8.88 -12.18 -4.36
C ILE A 42 7.82 -11.30 -5.04
N CYS A 43 8.09 -10.02 -5.25
CA CYS A 43 7.14 -9.11 -5.90
C CYS A 43 6.88 -9.51 -7.35
N LYS A 44 7.92 -9.97 -8.06
CA LYS A 44 7.78 -10.53 -9.41
C LYS A 44 6.88 -11.76 -9.44
N LYS A 45 6.99 -12.66 -8.45
CA LYS A 45 6.14 -13.86 -8.35
C LYS A 45 4.69 -13.53 -7.99
N LYS A 46 4.46 -12.51 -7.15
CA LYS A 46 3.11 -12.08 -6.75
C LYS A 46 2.44 -11.12 -7.75
N SER A 47 3.21 -10.48 -8.63
CA SER A 47 2.75 -9.48 -9.59
C SER A 47 2.02 -8.29 -8.93
N ASN A 48 2.58 -7.81 -7.81
CA ASN A 48 2.01 -6.68 -7.07
C ASN A 48 2.61 -5.34 -7.50
N ASP A 49 1.76 -4.33 -7.63
CA ASP A 49 2.15 -2.94 -7.75
C ASP A 49 2.03 -2.28 -6.37
N HIS A 50 3.10 -1.64 -5.90
CA HIS A 50 3.18 -1.11 -4.53
C HIS A 50 2.89 0.39 -4.51
N TYR A 51 1.98 0.81 -3.64
CA TYR A 51 1.84 2.21 -3.25
C TYR A 51 2.14 2.32 -1.76
N ILE A 52 3.20 3.05 -1.42
CA ILE A 52 3.70 3.15 -0.03
C ILE A 52 3.16 4.44 0.58
N VAL A 53 2.46 4.32 1.69
CA VAL A 53 1.95 5.45 2.47
C VAL A 53 2.41 5.40 3.91
N LYS A 54 2.37 6.55 4.57
CA LYS A 54 2.52 6.61 6.03
C LYS A 54 1.32 5.92 6.70
N ILE A 55 1.57 5.33 7.87
CA ILE A 55 0.56 4.55 8.61
C ILE A 55 -0.66 5.38 9.02
N ASP A 56 -0.50 6.67 9.28
CA ASP A 56 -1.57 7.62 9.62
C ASP A 56 -2.52 7.94 8.45
N ARG A 57 -2.16 7.55 7.22
CA ARG A 57 -2.99 7.65 6.02
C ARG A 57 -3.69 6.35 5.67
N PHE A 58 -3.39 5.25 6.35
CA PHE A 58 -4.01 3.94 6.12
C PHE A 58 -4.91 3.55 7.28
N LYS A 59 -6.07 2.99 6.97
CA LYS A 59 -7.00 2.46 7.98
C LYS A 59 -7.53 1.11 7.52
N LEU A 60 -7.33 0.07 8.32
CA LEU A 60 -8.03 -1.20 8.17
C LEU A 60 -9.46 -1.04 8.73
N LEU A 61 -10.46 -1.37 7.93
CA LEU A 61 -11.87 -1.29 8.30
C LEU A 61 -12.42 -2.63 8.80
N GLN A 62 -11.97 -3.73 8.20
CA GLN A 62 -12.42 -5.09 8.53
C GLN A 62 -11.36 -6.14 8.14
N GLY A 63 -11.37 -7.27 8.84
CA GLY A 63 -10.72 -8.50 8.41
C GLY A 63 -9.34 -8.71 9.01
N ASP A 64 -9.03 -8.07 10.14
CA ASP A 64 -7.77 -8.23 10.88
C ASP A 64 -7.46 -9.71 11.15
N GLU A 65 -8.49 -10.47 11.53
CA GLU A 65 -8.42 -11.91 11.80
C GLU A 65 -8.20 -12.78 10.54
N LYS A 66 -8.34 -12.20 9.36
CA LYS A 66 -8.10 -12.86 8.07
C LYS A 66 -6.74 -12.52 7.47
N LEU A 67 -5.99 -11.62 8.09
CA LEU A 67 -4.66 -11.22 7.62
C LEU A 67 -3.60 -12.20 8.08
N THR A 68 -2.76 -12.65 7.16
CA THR A 68 -1.55 -13.40 7.51
C THR A 68 -0.30 -12.61 7.15
N THR A 69 0.66 -12.53 8.07
CA THR A 69 1.94 -11.85 7.81
C THR A 69 2.93 -12.81 7.16
N TYR A 70 3.36 -12.46 5.96
CA TYR A 70 4.50 -13.11 5.31
C TYR A 70 5.77 -12.25 5.45
N ARG A 71 6.86 -12.82 5.97
CA ARG A 71 8.16 -12.17 6.13
C ARG A 71 9.24 -12.95 5.39
N PHE A 72 10.05 -12.26 4.59
CA PHE A 72 11.22 -12.86 3.92
C PHE A 72 12.48 -12.05 4.22
N GLN A 73 13.62 -12.74 4.23
CA GLN A 73 14.88 -12.27 4.81
C GLN A 73 15.86 -11.78 3.73
N HIS A 74 15.46 -10.83 2.89
CA HIS A 74 16.40 -9.98 2.15
C HIS A 74 15.83 -8.57 2.13
N GLY A 75 16.66 -7.59 2.53
CA GLY A 75 16.26 -6.25 2.92
C GLY A 75 15.26 -5.59 1.97
N GLN A 76 14.24 -4.95 2.58
CA GLN A 76 13.23 -4.09 1.96
C GLN A 76 11.99 -4.78 1.36
N CYS A 77 11.20 -5.44 2.22
CA CYS A 77 9.73 -5.33 2.25
C CYS A 77 9.20 -6.11 3.46
N SER A 78 9.06 -5.43 4.58
CA SER A 78 8.37 -5.97 5.76
C SER A 78 6.91 -5.54 5.72
N ALA A 79 6.04 -6.55 5.90
CA ALA A 79 4.57 -6.52 5.87
C ALA A 79 3.96 -6.61 4.47
N GLN A 80 3.60 -7.84 4.08
CA GLN A 80 2.45 -8.03 3.21
C GLN A 80 1.45 -8.95 3.90
N VAL A 81 0.25 -8.40 4.03
CA VAL A 81 -1.00 -9.06 4.38
C VAL A 81 -1.41 -9.96 3.21
N LEU A 82 -1.42 -11.27 3.42
CA LEU A 82 -2.17 -12.22 2.60
C LEU A 82 -3.63 -12.24 3.07
#